data_AF-Q7WXF6-F1
#
_entry.id   AF-Q7WXF6-F1
#
_cell.length_a   1.000
_cell.length_b   1.000
_cell.length_c   1.000
_cell.angle_alpha   90.00
_cell.angle_beta   90.00
_cell.angle_gamma   90.00
#
_symmetry.space_group_name_H-M   'P 1'
#
loop_
_entity.id
_entity.type
_entity.pdbx_description
1 polymer ?
#
loop_
_entity_poly.entity_id
_entity_poly.type
_entity_poly.pdbx_seq_one_letter_code
_entity_poly.pdbx_strand_id
1 'polypeptide(L)'
;MLRDVVQSLLQEHIVYVTDWSNGAIALLASRDEATPTSLTLIGGPIDARRSPTAIGRLASSRSIQWFRRNLVYPVPHPYAGAGRQVCPSFVQLSGLAAAQSSPLWGLCEGYWANLARGDAERANVHWQALLDYSAVLDMAAEFYLDTVRTVFQEFQIAFGTWRVRGQLVRPQDIRSTALLTIEGELDDISGRGQTHAAHDLCRGLSAHDRRLVTIAGCTHYDLFRGPVWHTEVFPWICDMTRDDM
;
A
#
# COMPACT_ATOMS: atom_id res chain seq x y z
N MET A 1 -9.23 -3.82 8.30
CA MET A 1 -8.75 -3.62 9.69
C MET A 1 -8.28 -2.18 9.92
N LEU A 2 -7.17 -1.71 9.32
CA LEU A 2 -6.73 -0.31 9.48
C LEU A 2 -7.71 0.71 8.88
N ARG A 3 -8.25 0.43 7.68
CA ARG A 3 -9.30 1.25 7.04
C ARG A 3 -10.54 1.38 7.91
N ASP A 4 -11.04 0.27 8.47
CA ASP A 4 -12.27 0.26 9.27
C ASP A 4 -12.07 0.98 10.62
N VAL A 5 -10.89 0.82 11.24
CA VAL A 5 -10.53 1.55 12.46
C VAL A 5 -10.46 3.04 12.21
N VAL A 6 -9.79 3.47 11.15
CA VAL A 6 -9.65 4.90 10.83
C VAL A 6 -10.99 5.51 10.38
N GLN A 7 -11.78 4.79 9.58
CA GLN A 7 -13.10 5.24 9.13
C GLN A 7 -14.12 5.31 10.28
N SER A 8 -13.98 4.48 11.32
CA SER A 8 -14.80 4.57 12.54
C SER A 8 -14.47 5.81 13.40
N LEU A 9 -13.22 6.26 13.35
CA LEU A 9 -12.73 7.40 14.14
C LEU A 9 -12.88 8.75 13.42
N LEU A 10 -12.91 8.76 12.08
CA LEU A 10 -12.91 9.96 11.25
C LEU A 10 -13.93 9.84 10.11
N GLN A 11 -15.22 9.98 10.42
CA GLN A 11 -16.33 9.71 9.49
C GLN A 11 -16.36 10.62 8.25
N GLU A 12 -15.84 11.86 8.35
CA GLU A 12 -15.79 12.81 7.24
C GLU A 12 -14.48 12.73 6.42
N HIS A 13 -13.54 11.86 6.82
CA HIS A 13 -12.22 11.76 6.19
C HIS A 13 -12.02 10.39 5.54
N ILE A 14 -11.57 10.39 4.29
CA ILE A 14 -11.25 9.16 3.60
C ILE A 14 -9.73 8.93 3.67
N VAL A 15 -9.33 8.11 4.64
CA VAL A 15 -7.95 7.63 4.73
C VAL A 15 -7.80 6.40 3.86
N TYR A 16 -7.04 6.55 2.76
CA TYR A 16 -6.62 5.43 1.93
C TYR A 16 -5.33 4.87 2.47
N VAL A 17 -5.46 3.73 3.12
CA VAL A 17 -4.31 2.93 3.52
C VAL A 17 -3.88 2.15 2.28
N THR A 18 -2.66 2.42 1.79
CA THR A 18 -1.86 1.66 0.80
C THR A 18 -1.99 1.90 -0.71
N ASP A 19 -3.00 2.58 -1.29
CA ASP A 19 -2.95 2.99 -2.72
C ASP A 19 -4.17 3.82 -3.20
N TRP A 20 -4.10 4.28 -4.47
CA TRP A 20 -5.20 4.83 -5.28
C TRP A 20 -5.92 3.72 -6.07
N SER A 21 -6.02 2.47 -5.59
CA SER A 21 -6.51 1.35 -6.41
C SER A 21 -7.94 1.49 -6.95
N ASN A 22 -8.75 2.44 -6.46
CA ASN A 22 -10.14 2.61 -6.90
C ASN A 22 -10.43 3.86 -7.76
N GLY A 23 -9.52 4.82 -7.89
CA GLY A 23 -9.75 5.98 -8.76
C GLY A 23 -10.84 6.94 -8.26
N ALA A 24 -11.48 6.63 -7.14
CA ALA A 24 -12.84 7.09 -6.87
C ALA A 24 -12.92 8.60 -6.66
N ILE A 25 -11.99 9.18 -5.90
CA ILE A 25 -12.00 10.63 -5.63
C ILE A 25 -11.80 11.42 -6.92
N ALA A 26 -10.88 11.01 -7.79
CA ALA A 26 -10.71 11.64 -9.10
C ALA A 26 -11.97 11.54 -9.96
N LEU A 27 -12.66 10.40 -9.94
CA LEU A 27 -13.92 10.22 -10.69
C LEU A 27 -15.06 11.08 -10.14
N LEU A 28 -15.17 11.24 -8.82
CA LEU A 28 -16.13 12.15 -8.19
C LEU A 28 -15.82 13.60 -8.58
N ALA A 29 -14.55 14.00 -8.46
CA ALA A 29 -14.09 15.33 -8.84
C ALA A 29 -14.36 15.65 -10.31
N SER A 30 -14.08 14.72 -11.23
CA SER A 30 -14.37 14.88 -12.66
C SER A 30 -15.87 15.03 -13.00
N ARG A 31 -16.76 14.70 -12.06
CA ARG A 31 -18.22 14.85 -12.21
C ARG A 31 -18.79 16.01 -11.41
N ASP A 32 -17.92 16.84 -10.81
CA ASP A 32 -18.29 17.91 -9.88
C ASP A 32 -19.16 17.38 -8.70
N GLU A 33 -18.97 16.12 -8.32
CA GLU A 33 -19.60 15.53 -7.14
C GLU A 33 -18.78 15.87 -5.88
N ALA A 34 -19.41 15.82 -4.71
CA ALA A 34 -18.73 16.08 -3.43
C ALA A 34 -17.54 15.12 -3.23
N THR A 35 -16.39 15.69 -2.92
CA THR A 35 -15.15 14.98 -2.58
C THR A 35 -14.89 15.07 -1.08
N PRO A 36 -14.14 14.14 -0.48
CA PRO A 36 -13.81 14.23 0.94
C PRO A 36 -12.96 15.46 1.23
N THR A 37 -13.03 15.94 2.47
CA THR A 37 -12.23 17.08 2.95
C THR A 37 -10.74 16.79 2.89
N SER A 38 -10.33 15.55 3.18
CA SER A 38 -8.94 15.13 3.05
C SER A 38 -8.76 13.73 2.46
N LEU A 39 -7.60 13.52 1.84
CA LEU A 39 -7.08 12.29 1.26
C LEU A 39 -5.68 12.04 1.80
N THR A 40 -5.54 10.98 2.61
CA THR A 40 -4.22 10.51 3.07
C THR A 40 -3.82 9.27 2.30
N LEU A 41 -2.60 9.26 1.77
CA LEU A 41 -1.94 8.12 1.12
C LEU A 41 -0.68 7.73 1.90
N ILE A 42 -0.55 6.46 2.26
CA ILE A 42 0.55 5.95 3.10
C ILE A 42 1.19 4.75 2.43
N GLY A 43 2.48 4.84 2.11
CA GLY A 43 3.29 3.72 1.62
C GLY A 43 2.72 2.99 0.40
N GLY A 44 2.11 3.73 -0.53
CA GLY A 44 1.36 3.17 -1.65
C GLY A 44 1.92 3.55 -3.02
N PRO A 45 2.11 2.61 -3.96
CA PRO A 45 2.74 2.89 -5.24
C PRO A 45 1.83 3.66 -6.19
N ILE A 46 1.90 5.01 -6.19
CA ILE A 46 1.25 5.85 -7.22
C ILE A 46 2.06 5.83 -8.52
N ASP A 47 3.39 5.90 -8.40
CA ASP A 47 4.31 5.73 -9.52
C ASP A 47 5.40 4.72 -9.19
N ALA A 48 5.10 3.43 -9.36
CA ALA A 48 6.00 2.31 -9.07
C ALA A 48 7.33 2.32 -9.88
N ARG A 49 7.47 3.23 -10.86
CA ARG A 49 8.73 3.42 -11.60
C ARG A 49 9.76 4.21 -10.80
N ARG A 50 9.33 5.00 -9.82
CA ARG A 50 10.22 5.75 -8.92
C ARG A 50 10.83 4.78 -7.92
N SER A 51 12.16 4.74 -7.86
CA SER A 51 12.91 3.87 -6.95
C SER A 51 12.36 2.42 -6.90
N PRO A 52 12.37 1.66 -8.01
CA PRO A 52 11.69 0.36 -8.06
C PRO A 52 12.20 -0.60 -7.00
N THR A 53 11.28 -1.22 -6.25
CA THR A 53 11.59 -2.19 -5.19
C THR A 53 11.76 -3.60 -5.77
N ALA A 54 12.13 -4.56 -4.92
CA ALA A 54 12.20 -5.96 -5.34
C ALA A 54 10.84 -6.47 -5.84
N ILE A 55 9.76 -6.04 -5.20
CA ILE A 55 8.38 -6.35 -5.59
C ILE A 55 8.06 -5.74 -6.94
N GLY A 56 8.37 -4.45 -7.15
CA GLY A 56 8.15 -3.80 -8.44
C GLY A 56 8.88 -4.50 -9.57
N ARG A 57 10.15 -4.88 -9.36
CA ARG A 57 10.94 -5.63 -10.36
C ARG A 57 10.35 -7.01 -10.65
N LEU A 58 9.91 -7.74 -9.62
CA LEU A 58 9.25 -9.04 -9.80
C LEU A 58 7.99 -8.89 -10.65
N ALA A 59 7.14 -7.92 -10.31
CA ALA A 59 5.89 -7.63 -11.01
C ALA A 59 6.10 -7.30 -12.50
N SER A 60 7.15 -6.53 -12.84
CA SER A 60 7.46 -6.20 -14.23
C SER A 60 8.21 -7.30 -15.00
N SER A 61 8.76 -8.31 -14.31
CA SER A 61 9.59 -9.35 -14.95
C SER A 61 8.81 -10.49 -15.63
N ARG A 62 7.51 -10.61 -15.38
CA ARG A 62 6.66 -11.70 -15.88
C ARG A 62 5.39 -11.16 -16.54
N SER A 63 4.86 -11.89 -17.52
CA SER A 63 3.60 -11.50 -18.17
C SER A 63 2.41 -11.72 -17.23
N ILE A 64 1.32 -10.97 -17.45
CA ILE A 64 0.09 -11.17 -16.66
C ILE A 64 -0.47 -12.59 -16.77
N GLN A 65 -0.27 -13.25 -17.92
CA GLN A 65 -0.68 -14.64 -18.12
C GLN A 65 0.19 -15.61 -17.30
N TRP A 66 1.46 -15.29 -17.06
CA TRP A 66 2.29 -16.04 -16.15
C TRP A 66 1.77 -15.93 -14.71
N PHE A 67 1.43 -14.71 -14.25
CA PHE A 67 0.84 -14.50 -12.92
C PHE A 67 -0.47 -15.28 -12.76
N ARG A 68 -1.37 -15.19 -13.74
CA ARG A 68 -2.64 -15.95 -13.74
C ARG A 68 -2.43 -17.45 -13.66
N ARG A 69 -1.43 -18.02 -14.35
CA ARG A 69 -1.19 -19.47 -14.34
C ARG A 69 -0.51 -19.96 -13.07
N ASN A 70 0.37 -19.16 -12.48
CA ASN A 70 1.24 -19.62 -11.39
C ASN A 70 0.78 -19.18 -10.01
N LEU A 71 0.04 -18.06 -9.90
CA LEU A 71 -0.32 -17.48 -8.62
C LEU A 71 -1.83 -17.48 -8.33
N VAL A 72 -2.68 -17.83 -9.30
CA VAL A 72 -4.13 -17.86 -9.11
C VAL A 72 -4.64 -19.30 -9.01
N TYR A 73 -5.42 -19.56 -7.97
CA TYR A 73 -5.95 -20.87 -7.64
C TYR A 73 -7.43 -20.77 -7.22
N PRO A 74 -8.25 -21.82 -7.45
CA PRO A 74 -9.59 -21.89 -6.89
C PRO A 74 -9.52 -22.09 -5.38
N VAL A 75 -10.41 -21.44 -4.63
CA VAL A 75 -10.66 -21.78 -3.23
C VAL A 75 -11.12 -23.25 -3.15
N PRO A 76 -10.49 -24.11 -2.33
CA PRO A 76 -10.85 -25.51 -2.23
C PRO A 76 -12.13 -25.73 -1.41
N HIS A 77 -12.79 -26.88 -1.60
CA HIS A 77 -13.84 -27.33 -0.68
C HIS A 77 -13.23 -27.76 0.68
N PRO A 78 -13.96 -27.65 1.79
CA PRO A 78 -15.35 -27.18 1.95
C PRO A 78 -15.47 -25.67 2.27
N TYR A 79 -14.42 -24.88 2.05
CA TYR A 79 -14.38 -23.49 2.50
C TYR A 79 -15.40 -22.60 1.76
N ALA A 80 -15.87 -21.55 2.45
CA ALA A 80 -16.75 -20.55 1.85
C ALA A 80 -16.07 -19.87 0.66
N GLY A 81 -16.81 -19.74 -0.46
CA GLY A 81 -16.26 -19.22 -1.71
C GLY A 81 -15.53 -20.27 -2.56
N ALA A 82 -15.68 -21.56 -2.28
CA ALA A 82 -15.14 -22.66 -3.09
C ALA A 82 -15.35 -22.43 -4.60
N GLY A 83 -14.29 -22.66 -5.39
CA GLY A 83 -14.25 -22.43 -6.83
C GLY A 83 -13.89 -20.99 -7.23
N ARG A 84 -14.06 -19.99 -6.35
CA ARG A 84 -13.64 -18.60 -6.63
C ARG A 84 -12.13 -18.56 -6.86
N GLN A 85 -11.71 -17.84 -7.90
CA GLN A 85 -10.30 -17.66 -8.20
C GLN A 85 -9.69 -16.62 -7.26
N VAL A 86 -8.61 -16.99 -6.57
CA VAL A 86 -7.89 -16.12 -5.64
C VAL A 86 -6.39 -16.24 -5.88
N CYS A 87 -5.63 -15.21 -5.51
CA CYS A 87 -4.21 -15.30 -5.24
C CYS A 87 -4.06 -15.69 -3.76
N PRO A 88 -3.73 -16.95 -3.43
CA PRO A 88 -3.70 -17.39 -2.04
C PRO A 88 -2.56 -16.72 -1.26
N SER A 89 -2.81 -16.42 0.00
CA SER A 89 -1.88 -15.79 0.94
C SER A 89 -0.53 -16.52 1.00
N PHE A 90 -0.52 -17.86 1.09
CA PHE A 90 0.73 -18.64 1.13
C PHE A 90 1.56 -18.51 -0.16
N VAL A 91 0.92 -18.32 -1.32
CA VAL A 91 1.60 -18.10 -2.59
C VAL A 91 2.17 -16.69 -2.65
N GLN A 92 1.42 -15.71 -2.16
CA GLN A 92 1.91 -14.33 -2.02
C GLN A 92 3.13 -14.25 -1.11
N LEU A 93 3.06 -14.90 0.06
CA LEU A 93 4.17 -14.96 1.02
C LEU A 93 5.40 -15.61 0.38
N SER A 94 5.22 -16.71 -0.37
CA SER A 94 6.30 -17.36 -1.09
C SER A 94 6.95 -16.44 -2.14
N GLY A 95 6.13 -15.67 -2.87
CA GLY A 95 6.60 -14.68 -3.83
C GLY A 95 7.36 -13.52 -3.17
N LEU A 96 6.85 -13.02 -2.05
CA LEU A 96 7.51 -11.98 -1.25
C LEU A 96 8.84 -12.48 -0.71
N ALA A 97 8.88 -13.73 -0.22
CA ALA A 97 10.09 -14.34 0.29
C ALA A 97 11.13 -14.59 -0.80
N ALA A 98 10.69 -14.94 -2.02
CA ALA A 98 11.58 -15.04 -3.16
C ALA A 98 12.13 -13.67 -3.59
N ALA A 99 11.31 -12.61 -3.53
CA ALA A 99 11.72 -11.25 -3.87
C ALA A 99 12.64 -10.63 -2.80
N GLN A 100 12.45 -10.97 -1.53
CA GLN A 100 13.10 -10.38 -0.36
C GLN A 100 13.76 -11.45 0.52
N SER A 101 14.55 -12.32 -0.10
CA SER A 101 15.14 -13.48 0.60
C SER A 101 16.15 -13.09 1.68
N SER A 102 16.95 -12.04 1.45
CA SER A 102 17.98 -11.61 2.39
C SER A 102 17.41 -11.04 3.71
N PRO A 103 16.43 -10.12 3.71
CA PRO A 103 15.80 -9.65 4.95
C PRO A 103 15.15 -10.78 5.76
N LEU A 104 14.39 -11.67 5.12
CA LEU A 104 13.73 -12.77 5.82
C LEU A 104 14.73 -13.76 6.42
N TRP A 105 15.82 -14.06 5.70
CA TRP A 105 16.87 -14.91 6.25
C TRP A 105 17.51 -14.28 7.49
N GLY A 106 17.78 -12.98 7.45
CA GLY A 106 18.30 -12.24 8.60
C GLY A 106 17.35 -12.29 9.82
N LEU A 107 16.04 -12.19 9.58
CA LEU A 107 15.03 -12.33 10.65
C LEU A 107 15.04 -13.73 11.27
N CYS A 108 15.08 -14.78 10.44
CA CYS A 108 15.18 -16.17 10.90
C CYS A 108 16.47 -16.43 11.68
N GLU A 109 17.61 -16.01 11.15
CA GLU A 109 18.92 -16.16 11.79
C GLU A 109 18.95 -15.42 13.14
N GLY A 110 18.48 -14.18 13.16
CA GLY A 110 18.38 -13.37 14.37
C GLY A 110 17.49 -14.01 15.43
N TYR A 111 16.35 -14.58 15.04
CA TYR A 111 15.47 -15.32 15.95
C TYR A 111 16.20 -16.49 16.62
N TRP A 112 16.79 -17.39 15.84
CA TRP A 112 17.48 -18.57 16.36
C TRP A 112 18.72 -18.21 17.17
N ALA A 113 19.49 -17.22 16.72
CA ALA A 113 20.71 -16.80 17.39
C ALA A 113 20.43 -16.13 18.75
N ASN A 114 19.32 -15.39 18.89
CA ASN A 114 18.92 -14.83 20.19
C ASN A 114 18.36 -15.91 21.12
N LEU A 115 17.57 -16.85 20.59
CA LEU A 115 17.07 -17.99 21.36
C LEU A 115 18.21 -18.86 21.91
N ALA A 116 19.22 -19.14 21.08
CA ALA A 116 20.41 -19.89 21.49
C ALA A 116 21.24 -19.18 22.59
N ARG A 117 21.18 -17.85 22.64
CA ARG A 117 21.81 -17.03 23.70
C ARG A 117 20.95 -16.90 24.96
N GLY A 118 19.72 -17.44 24.97
CA GLY A 118 18.76 -17.29 26.05
C GLY A 118 18.09 -15.91 26.12
N ASP A 119 18.25 -15.07 25.09
CA ASP A 119 17.64 -13.74 25.02
C ASP A 119 16.24 -13.84 24.38
N ALA A 120 15.27 -14.25 25.19
CA ALA A 120 13.90 -14.46 24.75
C ALA A 120 13.22 -13.16 24.28
N GLU A 121 13.60 -12.01 24.84
CA GLU A 121 13.04 -10.72 24.48
C GLU A 121 13.45 -10.33 23.04
N ARG A 122 14.75 -10.40 22.72
CA ARG A 122 15.22 -10.13 21.36
C ARG A 122 14.77 -11.18 20.36
N ALA A 123 14.67 -12.44 20.77
CA ALA A 123 14.08 -13.47 19.93
C ALA A 123 12.62 -13.12 19.59
N ASN A 124 11.83 -12.68 20.57
CA ASN A 124 10.44 -12.28 20.34
C ASN A 124 10.31 -11.09 19.37
N VAL A 125 11.25 -10.15 19.37
CA VAL A 125 11.27 -9.05 18.37
C VAL A 125 11.36 -9.60 16.94
N HIS A 126 12.28 -10.53 16.68
CA HIS A 126 12.43 -11.14 15.35
C HIS A 126 11.22 -12.01 14.98
N TRP A 127 10.64 -12.72 15.97
CA TRP A 127 9.43 -13.51 15.79
C TRP A 127 8.23 -12.65 15.39
N GLN A 128 8.03 -11.51 16.07
CA GLN A 128 6.97 -10.58 15.74
C GLN A 128 7.15 -10.00 14.33
N ALA A 129 8.38 -9.66 13.93
CA ALA A 129 8.66 -9.23 12.57
C ALA A 129 8.30 -10.31 11.53
N LEU A 130 8.61 -11.59 11.79
CA LEU A 130 8.20 -12.70 10.92
C LEU A 130 6.67 -12.84 10.83
N LEU A 131 5.96 -12.64 11.93
CA LEU A 131 4.50 -12.61 11.93
C LEU A 131 3.96 -11.46 11.07
N ASP A 132 4.53 -10.26 11.17
CA ASP A 132 4.14 -9.12 10.35
C ASP A 132 4.33 -9.37 8.85
N TYR A 133 5.49 -9.95 8.48
CA TYR A 133 5.77 -10.34 7.09
C TYR A 133 4.78 -11.40 6.56
N SER A 134 4.18 -12.19 7.45
CA SER A 134 3.20 -13.23 7.10
C SER A 134 1.75 -12.76 7.24
N ALA A 135 1.51 -11.48 7.54
CA ALA A 135 0.17 -10.87 7.61
C ALA A 135 -0.45 -10.65 6.23
N VAL A 136 -0.63 -11.73 5.46
CA VAL A 136 -1.17 -11.76 4.11
C VAL A 136 -2.56 -12.42 4.08
N LEU A 137 -3.40 -12.02 3.12
CA LEU A 137 -4.76 -12.54 2.95
C LEU A 137 -4.98 -13.02 1.52
N ASP A 138 -5.90 -13.97 1.34
CA ASP A 138 -6.29 -14.44 0.01
C ASP A 138 -6.98 -13.32 -0.77
N MET A 139 -6.36 -12.86 -1.85
CA MET A 139 -6.87 -11.77 -2.67
C MET A 139 -7.71 -12.33 -3.82
N ALA A 140 -8.82 -11.67 -4.17
CA ALA A 140 -9.56 -12.01 -5.38
C ALA A 140 -8.64 -11.91 -6.61
N ALA A 141 -8.72 -12.88 -7.53
CA ALA A 141 -7.80 -12.97 -8.66
C ALA A 141 -7.87 -11.73 -9.57
N GLU A 142 -9.07 -11.22 -9.82
CA GLU A 142 -9.32 -10.01 -10.59
C GLU A 142 -8.63 -8.79 -9.98
N PHE A 143 -8.77 -8.59 -8.66
CA PHE A 143 -8.11 -7.50 -7.95
C PHE A 143 -6.59 -7.62 -8.02
N TYR A 144 -6.05 -8.81 -7.71
CA TYR A 144 -4.61 -9.04 -7.73
C TYR A 144 -4.00 -8.81 -9.12
N LEU A 145 -4.58 -9.42 -10.15
CA LEU A 145 -4.07 -9.32 -11.52
C LEU A 145 -4.24 -7.90 -12.07
N ASP A 146 -5.35 -7.23 -11.77
CA ASP A 146 -5.54 -5.85 -12.17
C ASP A 146 -4.50 -4.96 -11.52
N THR A 147 -4.22 -5.08 -10.21
CA THR A 147 -3.17 -4.29 -9.54
C THR A 147 -1.79 -4.51 -10.17
N VAL A 148 -1.38 -5.77 -10.40
CA VAL A 148 -0.09 -6.07 -11.06
C VAL A 148 -0.01 -5.38 -12.41
N ARG A 149 -1.05 -5.50 -13.22
CA ARG A 149 -1.10 -4.91 -14.55
C ARG A 149 -1.12 -3.39 -14.51
N THR A 150 -2.07 -2.78 -13.82
CA THR A 150 -2.33 -1.35 -13.88
C THR A 150 -1.30 -0.52 -13.14
N VAL A 151 -0.81 -1.01 -11.99
CA VAL A 151 0.12 -0.27 -11.12
C VAL A 151 1.58 -0.58 -11.46
N PHE A 152 1.93 -1.86 -11.68
CA PHE A 152 3.33 -2.29 -11.77
C PHE A 152 3.83 -2.64 -13.18
N GLN A 153 2.95 -2.74 -14.18
CA GLN A 153 3.34 -3.03 -15.58
C GLN A 153 3.00 -1.88 -16.52
N GLU A 154 1.77 -1.39 -16.46
CA GLU A 154 1.26 -0.35 -17.36
C GLU A 154 1.33 1.04 -16.73
N PHE A 155 1.52 1.14 -15.41
CA PHE A 155 1.64 2.40 -14.65
C PHE A 155 0.55 3.41 -15.00
N GLN A 156 -0.69 2.95 -15.14
CA GLN A 156 -1.75 3.68 -15.84
C GLN A 156 -2.10 5.01 -15.17
N ILE A 157 -2.08 5.07 -13.83
CA ILE A 157 -2.34 6.32 -13.10
C ILE A 157 -1.19 7.32 -13.28
N ALA A 158 0.07 6.86 -13.19
CA ALA A 158 1.24 7.69 -13.39
C ALA A 158 1.34 8.26 -14.81
N PHE A 159 0.83 7.53 -15.82
CA PHE A 159 0.74 8.00 -17.20
C PHE A 159 -0.57 8.71 -17.55
N GLY A 160 -1.54 8.77 -16.63
CA GLY A 160 -2.85 9.36 -16.89
C GLY A 160 -3.67 8.63 -17.96
N THR A 161 -3.46 7.32 -18.12
CA THR A 161 -4.17 6.47 -19.09
C THR A 161 -5.23 5.56 -18.43
N TRP A 162 -5.32 5.58 -17.10
CA TRP A 162 -6.22 4.69 -16.37
C TRP A 162 -7.69 5.02 -16.62
N ARG A 163 -8.45 4.02 -17.06
CA ARG A 163 -9.91 4.12 -17.22
C ARG A 163 -10.64 3.12 -16.34
N VAL A 164 -11.61 3.61 -15.58
CA VAL A 164 -12.51 2.80 -14.76
C VAL A 164 -13.91 2.89 -15.37
N ARG A 165 -14.47 1.74 -15.78
CA ARG A 165 -15.80 1.68 -16.44
C ARG A 165 -15.93 2.67 -17.61
N GLY A 166 -14.86 2.81 -18.39
CA GLY A 166 -14.80 3.73 -19.54
C GLY A 166 -14.50 5.18 -19.19
N GLN A 167 -14.52 5.59 -17.92
CA GLN A 167 -14.21 6.95 -17.48
C GLN A 167 -12.72 7.10 -17.17
N LEU A 168 -12.11 8.18 -17.63
CA LEU A 168 -10.70 8.47 -17.37
C LEU A 168 -10.53 8.94 -15.92
N VAL A 169 -9.57 8.35 -15.20
CA VAL A 169 -9.21 8.81 -13.85
C VAL A 169 -8.29 10.02 -13.98
N ARG A 170 -8.73 11.17 -13.46
CA ARG A 170 -8.07 12.47 -13.63
C ARG A 170 -7.78 13.13 -12.28
N PRO A 171 -6.68 12.79 -11.59
CA PRO A 171 -6.29 13.41 -10.31
C PRO A 171 -6.22 14.94 -10.35
N GLN A 172 -5.93 15.52 -11.51
CA GLN A 172 -5.87 16.97 -11.70
C GLN A 172 -7.23 17.68 -11.53
N ASP A 173 -8.34 16.95 -11.57
CA ASP A 173 -9.68 17.52 -11.41
C ASP A 173 -10.02 17.72 -9.92
N ILE A 174 -9.23 17.15 -8.99
CA ILE A 174 -9.41 17.33 -7.53
C ILE A 174 -8.95 18.73 -7.13
N ARG A 175 -9.84 19.49 -6.47
CA ARG A 175 -9.64 20.91 -6.10
C ARG A 175 -9.91 21.25 -4.64
N SER A 176 -10.77 20.48 -3.97
CA SER A 176 -11.31 20.79 -2.63
C SER A 176 -10.96 19.72 -1.58
N THR A 177 -9.89 18.98 -1.80
CA THR A 177 -9.46 17.89 -0.92
C THR A 177 -8.01 18.10 -0.51
N ALA A 178 -7.73 18.20 0.78
CA ALA A 178 -6.37 18.24 1.29
C ALA A 178 -5.66 16.89 1.06
N LEU A 179 -4.47 16.90 0.48
CA LEU A 179 -3.68 15.72 0.17
C LEU A 179 -2.49 15.57 1.13
N LEU A 180 -2.48 14.48 1.89
CA LEU A 180 -1.35 14.05 2.70
C LEU A 180 -0.73 12.80 2.09
N THR A 181 0.59 12.82 1.86
CA THR A 181 1.34 11.61 1.49
C THR A 181 2.41 11.31 2.53
N ILE A 182 2.46 10.07 3.03
CA ILE A 182 3.44 9.61 4.02
C ILE A 182 4.23 8.44 3.45
N GLU A 183 5.56 8.54 3.51
CA GLU A 183 6.52 7.47 3.15
C GLU A 183 7.48 7.20 4.31
N GLY A 184 8.04 5.99 4.35
CA GLY A 184 9.15 5.63 5.24
C GLY A 184 10.47 5.73 4.47
N GLU A 185 11.53 6.29 5.09
CA GLU A 185 12.86 6.39 4.46
C GLU A 185 13.46 5.03 4.10
N LEU A 186 13.18 4.00 4.91
CA LEU A 186 13.67 2.64 4.75
C LEU A 186 12.59 1.69 4.22
N ASP A 187 11.54 2.22 3.59
CA ASP A 187 10.51 1.41 2.95
C ASP A 187 11.07 0.69 1.71
N ASP A 188 11.14 -0.65 1.79
CA ASP A 188 11.60 -1.55 0.75
C ASP A 188 10.48 -2.23 -0.03
N ILE A 189 9.21 -1.96 0.33
CA ILE A 189 8.00 -2.45 -0.33
C ILE A 189 7.52 -1.42 -1.35
N SER A 190 7.28 -0.18 -0.89
CA SER A 190 6.91 0.98 -1.68
C SER A 190 8.10 1.94 -1.71
N GLY A 191 8.73 2.06 -2.87
CA GLY A 191 10.00 2.77 -2.99
C GLY A 191 9.85 4.28 -2.74
N ARG A 192 10.96 4.91 -2.37
CA ARG A 192 11.03 6.36 -2.20
C ARG A 192 10.47 7.11 -3.41
N GLY A 193 9.54 8.01 -3.14
CA GLY A 193 8.88 8.90 -4.08
C GLY A 193 7.67 8.29 -4.80
N GLN A 194 7.36 7.01 -4.59
CA GLN A 194 6.25 6.35 -5.27
C GLN A 194 4.89 6.87 -4.80
N THR A 195 4.70 7.11 -3.50
CA THR A 195 3.48 7.69 -2.92
C THR A 195 3.43 9.19 -3.18
N HIS A 196 4.55 9.87 -2.97
CA HIS A 196 4.68 11.31 -3.18
C HIS A 196 4.40 11.75 -4.62
N ALA A 197 4.50 10.85 -5.60
CA ALA A 197 4.10 11.10 -6.98
C ALA A 197 2.64 11.58 -7.13
N ALA A 198 1.76 11.32 -6.16
CA ALA A 198 0.41 11.88 -6.15
C ALA A 198 0.39 13.40 -6.29
N HIS A 199 1.36 14.11 -5.70
CA HIS A 199 1.43 15.58 -5.77
C HIS A 199 1.64 16.08 -7.20
N ASP A 200 2.37 15.34 -8.03
CA ASP A 200 2.59 15.70 -9.44
C ASP A 200 1.33 15.53 -10.30
N LEU A 201 0.43 14.63 -9.87
CA LEU A 201 -0.82 14.29 -10.55
C LEU A 201 -1.98 15.21 -10.11
N CYS A 202 -2.08 15.50 -8.81
CA CYS A 202 -3.15 16.31 -8.22
C CYS A 202 -2.94 17.81 -8.44
N ARG A 203 -2.71 18.26 -9.68
CA ARG A 203 -2.37 19.66 -10.01
C ARG A 203 -3.45 20.69 -9.69
N GLY A 204 -4.70 20.26 -9.48
CA GLY A 204 -5.81 21.13 -9.10
C GLY A 204 -5.76 21.64 -7.66
N LEU A 205 -4.92 21.04 -6.80
CA LEU A 205 -4.79 21.42 -5.39
C LEU A 205 -3.88 22.63 -5.20
N SER A 206 -4.22 23.50 -4.24
CA SER A 206 -3.35 24.61 -3.84
C SER A 206 -2.09 24.10 -3.12
N ALA A 207 -1.10 24.97 -2.90
CA ALA A 207 0.07 24.62 -2.09
C ALA A 207 -0.29 24.39 -0.61
N HIS A 208 -1.35 25.05 -0.12
CA HIS A 208 -1.80 24.91 1.27
C HIS A 208 -2.42 23.53 1.54
N ASP A 209 -3.09 22.97 0.53
CA ASP A 209 -3.79 21.69 0.60
C ASP A 209 -2.87 20.49 0.38
N ARG A 210 -1.55 20.67 0.37
CA ARG A 210 -0.57 19.61 0.07
C ARG A 210 0.40 19.45 1.23
N ARG A 211 0.40 18.27 1.83
CA ARG A 211 1.39 17.86 2.84
C ARG A 211 2.13 16.61 2.38
N LEU A 212 3.44 16.64 2.55
CA LEU A 212 4.36 15.56 2.17
C LEU A 212 5.25 15.26 3.36
N VAL A 213 5.28 14.00 3.80
CA VAL A 213 6.04 13.55 4.95
C VAL A 213 6.84 12.31 4.59
N THR A 214 8.15 12.36 4.82
CA THR A 214 9.02 11.17 4.79
C THR A 214 9.59 10.97 6.19
N ILE A 215 9.30 9.83 6.82
CA ILE A 215 9.71 9.53 8.20
C ILE A 215 11.08 8.86 8.19
N ALA A 216 12.06 9.49 8.83
CA ALA A 216 13.44 9.00 8.89
C ALA A 216 13.52 7.67 9.65
N GLY A 217 14.34 6.74 9.14
CA GLY A 217 14.53 5.41 9.72
C GLY A 217 13.30 4.49 9.74
N CYS A 218 12.17 4.91 9.14
CA CYS A 218 10.91 4.17 9.14
C CYS A 218 10.85 3.15 7.99
N THR A 219 10.55 1.90 8.30
CA THR A 219 10.30 0.84 7.31
C THR A 219 8.84 0.83 6.86
N HIS A 220 8.50 0.00 5.86
CA HIS A 220 7.11 -0.12 5.40
C HIS A 220 6.12 -0.49 6.51
N TYR A 221 6.50 -1.44 7.38
CA TYR A 221 5.61 -1.93 8.42
C TYR A 221 5.47 -0.93 9.57
N ASP A 222 6.51 -0.15 9.86
CA ASP A 222 6.47 0.92 10.88
C ASP A 222 5.46 2.02 10.53
N LEU A 223 5.14 2.20 9.24
CA LEU A 223 4.08 3.10 8.79
C LEU A 223 2.68 2.69 9.23
N PHE A 224 2.50 1.47 9.77
CA PHE A 224 1.19 0.91 10.09
C PHE A 224 1.10 0.31 11.50
N ARG A 225 2.22 0.22 12.23
CA ARG A 225 2.25 -0.34 13.58
C ARG A 225 3.40 0.23 14.43
N GLY A 226 3.34 -0.07 15.72
CA GLY A 226 4.41 0.22 16.65
C GLY A 226 4.57 1.70 16.99
N PRO A 227 5.69 2.09 17.63
CA PRO A 227 5.90 3.45 18.12
C PRO A 227 5.80 4.50 17.01
N VAL A 228 6.39 4.23 15.84
CA VAL A 228 6.40 5.17 14.70
C VAL A 228 4.99 5.51 14.24
N TRP A 229 4.09 4.53 14.16
CA TRP A 229 2.68 4.80 13.88
C TRP A 229 2.08 5.79 14.89
N HIS A 230 2.30 5.56 16.18
CA HIS A 230 1.68 6.35 17.24
C HIS A 230 2.29 7.75 17.40
N THR A 231 3.61 7.90 17.20
CA THR A 231 4.33 9.15 17.46
C THR A 231 4.53 10.01 16.21
N GLU A 232 4.53 9.41 15.02
CA GLU A 232 4.79 10.12 13.76
C GLU A 232 3.56 10.08 12.83
N VAL A 233 3.15 8.89 12.39
CA VAL A 233 2.13 8.75 11.32
C VAL A 233 0.76 9.25 11.75
N PHE A 234 0.23 8.74 12.85
CA PHE A 234 -1.11 9.07 13.32
C PHE A 234 -1.28 10.56 13.67
N PRO A 235 -0.31 11.23 14.34
CA PRO A 235 -0.35 12.67 14.53
C PRO A 235 -0.49 13.48 13.24
N TRP A 236 0.24 13.15 12.17
CA TRP A 236 0.10 13.82 10.87
C TRP A 236 -1.30 13.67 10.26
N ILE A 237 -1.90 12.49 10.41
CA ILE A 237 -3.29 12.25 9.98
C ILE A 237 -4.24 13.16 10.77
N CYS A 238 -4.11 13.17 12.10
CA CYS A 238 -4.94 14.01 12.97
C CYS A 238 -4.79 15.51 12.70
N ASP A 239 -3.57 15.98 12.49
CA ASP A 239 -3.26 17.38 12.18
C ASP A 239 -3.98 17.83 10.90
N MET A 240 -3.91 17.01 9.85
CA MET A 240 -4.61 17.25 8.59
C MET A 240 -6.14 17.29 8.75
N THR A 241 -6.71 16.65 9.78
CA THR A 241 -8.16 16.67 10.06
C THR A 241 -8.63 17.82 10.94
N ARG A 242 -7.72 18.47 11.68
CA ARG A 242 -8.08 19.49 12.67
C ARG A 242 -8.04 20.92 12.14
N ASP A 243 -7.35 21.17 11.03
CA ASP A 243 -7.22 22.50 10.44
C ASP A 243 -8.51 23.00 9.71
N ASP A 244 -9.56 22.19 9.64
CA ASP A 244 -10.86 22.53 9.02
C ASP A 244 -12.03 22.72 10.04
N MET A 245 -11.75 22.77 11.35
CA MET A 245 -12.73 23.19 12.38
C MET A 245 -12.38 24.52 13.03
#